data_AF-A0A2H6NBD4-F1
#
_entry.id   AF-A0A2H6NBD4-F1
#
_cell.length_a   1.000
_cell.length_b   1.000
_cell.length_c   1.000
_cell.angle_alpha   90.00
_cell.angle_beta   90.00
_cell.angle_gamma   90.00
#
_symmetry.space_group_name_H-M   'P 1'
#
loop_
_entity.id
_entity.type
_entity.pdbx_description
1 polymer ?
#
loop_
_entity_poly.entity_id
_entity_poly.type
_entity_poly.pdbx_seq_one_letter_code
_entity_poly.pdbx_strand_id
1 'polypeptide(L)'
;VFILEEPLTTAIKLMARIEEYGKVAGLKINKDKTKMLTKNMLKEQKKELEEVSGIQIINKVKYLGIYITSRCGTLKEDNYFKLKQQIVTDLLKWENLQLSLIGRISTIK
;
A
#
# COMPACT_ATOMS: atom_id res chain seq x y z
N VAL A 1 8.05 -0.08 7.60
CA VAL A 1 7.18 -1.27 7.36
C VAL A 1 7.58 -2.30 8.38
N PHE A 2 6.63 -2.93 9.07
CA PHE A 2 6.90 -3.96 10.07
C PHE A 2 6.34 -5.30 9.59
N ILE A 3 7.06 -6.38 9.87
CA ILE A 3 6.62 -7.76 9.65
C ILE A 3 6.58 -8.39 11.03
N LEU A 4 5.44 -8.99 11.37
CA LEU A 4 5.18 -9.54 12.68
C LEU A 4 4.80 -11.01 12.57
N GLU A 5 5.34 -11.82 13.47
CA GLU A 5 4.85 -13.15 13.78
C GLU A 5 3.94 -13.06 15.00
N GLU A 6 2.96 -13.97 15.11
CA GLU A 6 1.98 -13.99 16.21
C GLU A 6 1.32 -12.61 16.49
N PRO A 7 0.64 -12.02 15.50
CA PRO A 7 0.25 -10.61 15.55
C PRO A 7 -0.69 -10.23 16.69
N LEU A 8 -1.47 -11.18 17.23
CA LEU A 8 -2.35 -10.94 18.38
C LEU A 8 -1.58 -10.48 19.63
N THR A 9 -0.37 -11.01 19.86
CA THR A 9 0.45 -10.65 21.02
C THR A 9 1.49 -9.58 20.67
N THR A 10 2.05 -9.64 19.46
CA THR A 10 3.16 -8.77 19.06
C THR A 10 2.71 -7.40 18.56
N ALA A 11 1.51 -7.26 17.97
CA ALA A 11 1.02 -5.97 17.49
C ALA A 11 0.85 -4.96 18.63
N ILE A 12 0.32 -5.37 19.78
CA ILE A 12 0.17 -4.50 20.96
C ILE A 12 1.53 -3.97 21.42
N LYS A 13 2.51 -4.87 21.55
CA LYS A 13 3.87 -4.54 21.98
C LYS A 13 4.54 -3.58 21.01
N LEU A 14 4.38 -3.81 19.70
CA LEU A 14 4.88 -2.91 18.67
C LEU A 14 4.25 -1.52 18.78
N MET A 15 2.92 -1.44 18.95
CA MET A 15 2.22 -0.17 19.05
C MET A 15 2.67 0.64 20.26
N ALA A 16 2.85 0.00 21.41
CA ALA A 16 3.37 0.65 22.61
C ALA A 16 4.78 1.22 22.38
N ARG A 17 5.67 0.45 21.73
CA ARG A 17 7.02 0.91 21.39
C ARG A 17 7.02 2.06 20.40
N ILE A 18 6.23 1.98 19.32
CA ILE A 18 6.12 3.07 18.34
C ILE A 18 5.62 4.35 19.01
N GLU A 19 4.66 4.23 19.94
CA GLU A 19 4.17 5.39 20.68
C GLU A 19 5.23 5.98 21.62
N GLU A 20 6.00 5.16 22.32
CA GLU A 20 7.13 5.59 23.16
C GLU A 20 8.17 6.36 22.35
N TYR A 21 8.64 5.79 21.23
CA TYR A 21 9.56 6.47 20.32
C TYR A 21 8.95 7.72 19.69
N GLY A 22 7.67 7.66 19.34
CA GLY A 22 6.91 8.79 18.82
C GLY A 22 6.91 9.95 19.81
N LYS A 23 6.64 9.70 21.10
CA LYS A 23 6.66 10.72 22.15
C LYS A 23 8.03 11.41 22.25
N VAL A 24 9.12 10.64 22.22
CA VAL A 24 10.48 11.19 22.23
C VAL A 24 10.76 12.06 21.00
N ALA A 25 10.27 11.65 19.83
CA ALA A 25 10.43 12.38 18.57
C ALA A 25 9.42 13.53 18.37
N GLY A 26 8.44 13.70 19.26
CA GLY A 26 7.32 14.64 19.06
C GLY A 26 6.35 14.23 17.94
N LEU A 27 6.29 12.93 17.61
CA LEU A 27 5.47 12.36 16.55
C LEU A 27 4.39 11.43 17.09
N LYS A 28 3.27 11.31 16.36
CA LYS A 28 2.18 10.38 16.67
C LYS A 28 1.80 9.56 15.45
N ILE A 29 1.58 8.26 15.65
CA ILE A 29 1.09 7.39 14.60
C ILE A 29 -0.34 7.75 14.20
N ASN A 30 -0.59 7.85 12.90
CA ASN A 30 -1.94 8.01 12.35
C ASN A 30 -2.53 6.62 12.11
N LYS A 31 -3.42 6.17 13.01
CA LYS A 31 -4.05 4.85 12.92
C LYS A 31 -5.00 4.71 11.72
N ASP A 32 -5.62 5.79 11.26
CA ASP A 32 -6.51 5.77 10.10
C ASP A 32 -5.76 5.54 8.79
N LYS A 33 -4.55 6.09 8.67
CA LYS A 33 -3.64 5.89 7.53
C LYS A 33 -2.83 4.60 7.62
N THR A 34 -2.59 4.11 8.83
CA THR A 34 -1.88 2.85 9.04
C THR A 34 -2.82 1.69 8.74
N LYS A 35 -2.33 0.70 7.98
CA LYS A 35 -3.11 -0.46 7.58
C LYS A 35 -2.28 -1.72 7.77
N MET A 36 -2.95 -2.82 8.07
CA MET A 36 -2.30 -4.12 8.25
C MET A 36 -2.74 -5.07 7.14
N LEU A 37 -1.78 -5.87 6.66
CA LEU A 37 -2.05 -7.02 5.80
C LEU A 37 -1.75 -8.29 6.61
N THR A 38 -2.70 -9.22 6.65
CA THR A 38 -2.53 -10.51 7.34
C THR A 38 -2.50 -11.66 6.35
N LYS A 39 -1.70 -12.69 6.61
CA LYS A 39 -1.71 -13.97 5.89
C LYS A 39 -2.11 -15.11 6.84
N ASN A 40 -2.80 -16.11 6.32
CA ASN A 40 -3.14 -17.35 7.03
C ASN A 40 -3.81 -17.15 8.41
N MET A 41 -4.67 -16.15 8.53
CA MET A 41 -5.46 -15.89 9.76
C MET A 41 -6.94 -16.12 9.52
N LEU A 42 -7.62 -16.68 10.52
CA LEU A 42 -9.07 -16.85 10.55
C LEU A 42 -9.79 -15.50 10.68
N LYS A 43 -11.08 -15.45 10.35
CA LYS A 43 -11.85 -14.19 10.36
C LYS A 43 -12.00 -13.63 11.76
N GLU A 44 -12.20 -14.51 12.74
CA GLU A 44 -12.37 -14.21 14.16
C GLU A 44 -11.10 -13.57 14.71
N GLN A 45 -9.94 -14.16 14.41
CA GLN A 45 -8.63 -13.63 14.81
C GLN A 45 -8.31 -12.28 14.15
N LYS A 46 -8.76 -12.05 12.91
CA LYS A 46 -8.62 -10.74 12.26
C LYS A 46 -9.45 -9.67 12.99
N LYS A 47 -10.70 -9.99 13.33
CA LYS A 47 -11.58 -9.08 14.04
C LYS A 47 -11.00 -8.72 15.42
N GLU A 48 -10.54 -9.73 16.16
CA GLU A 48 -9.85 -9.54 17.44
C GLU A 48 -8.61 -8.64 17.27
N LEU A 49 -7.79 -8.90 16.25
CA LEU A 49 -6.60 -8.09 15.98
C LEU A 49 -6.92 -6.64 15.60
N GLU A 50 -7.99 -6.38 14.84
CA GLU A 50 -8.46 -5.03 14.54
C GLU A 50 -8.91 -4.30 15.81
N GLU A 51 -9.68 -4.96 16.67
CA GLU A 51 -10.17 -4.41 17.95
C GLU A 51 -9.00 -4.08 18.89
N VAL A 52 -8.05 -5.00 19.03
CA VAL A 52 -6.91 -4.90 19.93
C VAL A 52 -5.89 -3.85 19.47
N SER A 53 -5.57 -3.82 18.17
CA SER A 53 -4.57 -2.87 17.63
C SER A 53 -5.16 -1.48 17.35
N GLY A 54 -6.46 -1.40 17.05
CA GLY A 54 -7.11 -0.22 16.50
C GLY A 54 -6.61 0.13 15.09
N ILE A 55 -6.02 -0.82 14.37
CA ILE A 55 -5.54 -0.67 12.99
C ILE A 55 -6.41 -1.55 12.10
N GLN A 56 -6.93 -0.97 11.03
CA GLN A 56 -7.74 -1.71 10.05
C GLN A 56 -6.89 -2.73 9.29
N ILE A 57 -7.38 -3.96 9.22
CA ILE A 57 -6.86 -5.02 8.38
C ILE A 57 -7.55 -4.93 7.02
N ILE A 58 -6.73 -4.85 5.97
CA ILE A 58 -7.23 -4.79 4.59
C ILE A 58 -6.60 -5.90 3.75
N ASN A 59 -7.16 -6.15 2.58
CA ASN A 59 -6.63 -7.15 1.66
C ASN A 59 -5.60 -6.56 0.67
N LYS A 60 -5.58 -5.22 0.54
CA LYS A 60 -4.79 -4.49 -0.44
C LYS A 60 -4.45 -3.10 0.06
N VAL A 61 -3.17 -2.74 0.11
CA VAL A 61 -2.68 -1.42 0.53
C VAL A 61 -1.81 -0.82 -0.57
N LYS A 62 -1.86 0.50 -0.76
CA LYS A 62 -0.94 1.20 -1.68
C LYS A 62 0.29 1.67 -0.92
N TYR A 63 1.48 1.29 -1.39
CA TYR A 63 2.77 1.71 -0.85
C TYR A 63 3.65 2.22 -1.99
N LEU A 64 4.06 3.49 -1.91
CA LEU A 64 4.90 4.16 -2.92
C LEU A 64 4.40 3.98 -4.36
N GLY A 65 3.08 4.07 -4.58
CA GLY A 65 2.49 3.92 -5.91
C GLY A 65 2.05 2.49 -6.25
N ILE A 66 2.60 1.48 -5.58
CA ILE A 66 2.37 0.05 -5.86
C ILE A 66 1.35 -0.52 -4.88
N TYR A 67 0.39 -1.27 -5.39
CA TYR A 67 -0.51 -2.05 -4.55
C TYR A 67 0.15 -3.33 -4.07
N ILE A 68 0.26 -3.48 -2.76
CA ILE A 68 0.65 -4.70 -2.06
C ILE A 68 -0.63 -5.41 -1.62
N THR A 69 -0.74 -6.70 -1.90
CA THR A 69 -1.91 -7.52 -1.58
C THR A 69 -1.54 -8.69 -0.67
N SER A 70 -2.50 -9.17 0.12
CA SER A 70 -2.33 -10.39 0.89
C SER A 70 -2.16 -11.63 -0.01
N ARG A 71 -2.76 -11.60 -1.21
CA ARG A 71 -2.65 -12.62 -2.26
C ARG A 71 -1.60 -12.23 -3.29
N CYS A 72 -0.39 -12.76 -3.15
CA CYS A 72 0.74 -12.43 -4.03
C CYS A 72 0.47 -12.73 -5.52
N GLY A 73 -0.39 -13.69 -5.84
CA GLY A 73 -0.74 -14.03 -7.23
C GLY A 73 -1.39 -12.88 -8.03
N THR A 74 -2.07 -11.94 -7.36
CA THR A 74 -2.73 -10.81 -8.03
C THR A 74 -1.82 -9.61 -8.26
N LEU A 75 -0.57 -9.65 -7.77
CA LEU A 75 0.34 -8.49 -7.80
C LEU A 75 0.59 -7.97 -9.22
N LYS A 76 0.68 -8.89 -10.20
CA LYS A 76 0.88 -8.57 -11.61
C LYS A 76 -0.31 -7.81 -12.19
N GLU A 77 -1.51 -8.34 -11.99
CA GLU A 77 -2.75 -7.79 -12.53
C GLU A 77 -3.11 -6.47 -11.85
N ASP A 78 -2.93 -6.40 -10.54
CA ASP A 78 -3.25 -5.23 -9.73
C ASP A 78 -2.35 -4.02 -9.98
N ASN A 79 -1.16 -4.25 -10.56
CA ASN A 79 -0.16 -3.21 -10.83
C ASN A 79 0.20 -3.14 -12.30
N TYR A 80 0.97 -4.11 -12.81
CA TYR A 80 1.60 -4.04 -14.13
C TYR A 80 0.59 -4.01 -15.27
N PHE A 81 -0.48 -4.79 -15.20
CA PHE A 81 -1.49 -4.79 -16.24
C PHE A 81 -2.21 -3.44 -16.33
N LYS A 82 -2.59 -2.88 -15.17
CA LYS A 82 -3.19 -1.54 -15.10
C LYS A 82 -2.24 -0.45 -15.56
N LEU A 83 -0.97 -0.53 -15.15
CA LEU A 83 0.06 0.42 -15.59
C LEU A 83 0.24 0.38 -17.10
N LYS A 84 0.29 -0.81 -17.71
CA LYS A 84 0.35 -0.96 -19.16
C LYS A 84 -0.83 -0.30 -19.86
N GLN A 85 -2.06 -0.50 -19.36
CA GLN A 85 -3.25 0.16 -19.91
C GLN A 85 -3.20 1.68 -19.78
N GLN A 86 -2.70 2.19 -18.65
CA GLN A 86 -2.50 3.63 -18.44
C GLN A 86 -1.49 4.19 -19.44
N ILE A 87 -0.34 3.54 -19.62
CA ILE A 87 0.67 3.95 -20.61
C ILE A 87 0.06 4.01 -22.01
N VAL A 88 -0.67 2.97 -22.44
CA VAL A 88 -1.34 2.99 -23.75
C VAL A 88 -2.33 4.15 -23.86
N THR A 89 -3.14 4.37 -22.83
CA THR A 89 -4.12 5.48 -22.79
C THR A 89 -3.44 6.84 -22.89
N ASP A 90 -2.32 7.03 -22.20
CA ASP A 90 -1.60 8.29 -22.19
C ASP A 90 -0.86 8.52 -23.52
N LEU A 91 -0.31 7.47 -24.14
CA LEU A 91 0.24 7.55 -25.50
C LEU A 91 -0.82 7.95 -26.54
N LEU A 92 -2.04 7.40 -26.46
CA LEU A 92 -3.16 7.79 -27.34
C LEU A 92 -3.58 9.26 -27.14
N LYS A 93 -3.57 9.75 -25.90
CA LYS A 93 -3.83 11.18 -25.64
C LYS A 93 -2.73 12.05 -26.26
N TRP A 94 -1.48 11.62 -26.19
CA TRP A 94 -0.35 12.36 -26.75
C TRP A 94 -0.30 12.33 -28.27
N GLU A 95 -0.77 11.25 -28.91
CA GLU A 95 -0.93 11.19 -30.36
C GLU A 95 -1.86 12.30 -30.89
N ASN A 96 -2.91 12.62 -30.13
CA ASN A 96 -3.87 13.67 -30.46
C ASN A 96 -3.32 15.10 -30.25
N LEU A 97 -2.13 15.27 -29.67
CA LEU A 97 -1.50 16.58 -29.55
C LEU A 97 -0.88 16.99 -30.89
N GLN A 98 -1.09 18.25 -31.26
CA GLN A 98 -0.49 18.89 -32.44
C GLN A 98 0.99 19.22 -32.19
N LEU A 99 1.80 18.19 -31.96
CA LEU A 99 3.24 18.30 -31.78
C LEU A 99 3.96 17.80 -33.04
N SER A 100 5.05 18.48 -33.41
CA SER A 100 5.98 17.98 -34.41
C SER A 100 6.61 16.66 -33.94
N LEU A 101 7.19 15.88 -34.86
CA LEU A 101 7.83 14.61 -34.51
C LEU A 101 8.93 14.78 -33.45
N ILE A 102 9.71 15.86 -33.52
CA ILE A 102 10.73 16.21 -32.52
C ILE A 102 10.06 16.55 -31.18
N GLY A 103 8.98 17.32 -31.19
CA GLY A 103 8.21 17.64 -29.98
C GLY A 103 7.65 16.41 -29.29
N ARG A 104 7.20 15.40 -30.07
CA ARG A 104 6.73 14.11 -29.55
C ARG A 104 7.86 13.32 -28.90
N ILE A 105 9.02 13.20 -29.55
CA ILE A 105 10.20 12.50 -28.98
C ILE A 105 10.66 13.17 -27.69
N SER A 106 10.72 14.51 -27.66
CA SER A 106 11.13 15.28 -26.47
C SER A 106 10.16 15.19 -25.31
N THR A 107 8.88 14.86 -25.55
CA THR A 107 7.87 14.73 -24.47
C THR A 107 7.93 13.34 -23.82
N ILE A 108 8.37 12.31 -24.56
CA ILE A 108 8.55 10.95 -24.05
C ILE A 108 9.90 10.78 -23.33
N LYS A 109 10.92 11.50 -23.80
CA LYS A 109 12.31 11.41 -23.32
C LYS A 109 12.50 12.13 -21.98
#